data_AF-A0A7W1MX53-F1
#
_entry.id   AF-A0A7W1MX53-F1
#
_cell.length_a   1.000
_cell.length_b   1.000
_cell.length_c   1.000
_cell.angle_alpha   90.00
_cell.angle_beta   90.00
_cell.angle_gamma   90.00
#
_symmetry.space_group_name_H-M   'P 1'
#
loop_
_entity.id
_entity.type
_entity.pdbx_description
1 polymer ?
#
loop_
_entity_poly.entity_id
_entity_poly.type
_entity_poly.pdbx_seq_one_letter_code
_entity_poly.pdbx_strand_id
1 'polypeptide(L)'
;MARPHGALGSFENLLLGVTRDPAMLMFLSGGDSTKWEPNENYARELMELFTLGAGRGYTEHDVREHARGLTGWDYDWQNGPGAGQLPLQPQVHDGGAKTIFGRRGRHDWQHSVRLCLSHQSHPSFFVTKLWSAFVAGAPPLATRRALQSLYVRSGYQVRPVVERILMHPRFYTGGRITKPPVVYVAGLLRALGRGIDTDAWGWIGDLCGQVLFRPPNVAGWDEERWLDTATFRGRWIAANYAIGERRALDPDGSYDLGEDAPTAVARALAFWGRPSLSPEIRRQLLARDAAARGDRPHPPLDARALGGVGALDLRCLAARSRGPWATEWPRPPRPRPRTRCWSPTTIRSPTSAAT
;
A
#
# COMPACT_ATOMS: atom_id res chain seq x y z
N MET A 1 2.80 8.00 -11.17
CA MET A 1 2.10 8.86 -10.18
C MET A 1 0.67 9.01 -10.70
N ALA A 2 -0.26 8.16 -10.27
CA ALA A 2 -1.62 8.15 -10.82
C ALA A 2 -2.34 9.48 -10.50
N ARG A 3 -2.75 10.22 -11.53
CA ARG A 3 -3.38 11.54 -11.41
C ARG A 3 -4.70 11.49 -10.58
N PRO A 4 -5.05 12.54 -9.81
CA PRO A 4 -6.12 12.49 -8.79
C PRO A 4 -7.58 12.45 -9.29
N HIS A 5 -7.86 12.26 -10.59
CA HIS A 5 -9.21 12.53 -11.15
C HIS A 5 -9.84 11.41 -12.00
N GLY A 6 -9.28 10.19 -12.02
CA GLY A 6 -9.73 9.13 -12.93
C GLY A 6 -10.42 7.91 -12.32
N ALA A 7 -10.32 7.68 -11.00
CA ALA A 7 -10.68 6.38 -10.41
C ALA A 7 -12.17 6.01 -10.55
N LEU A 8 -13.06 7.01 -10.61
CA LEU A 8 -14.50 6.83 -10.77
C LEU A 8 -14.99 7.09 -12.21
N GLY A 9 -14.07 7.36 -13.15
CA GLY A 9 -14.38 7.53 -14.56
C GLY A 9 -14.50 6.19 -15.30
N SER A 10 -14.17 6.19 -16.60
CA SER A 10 -14.07 4.95 -17.38
C SER A 10 -12.80 4.20 -17.01
N PHE A 11 -12.91 2.89 -16.82
CA PHE A 11 -11.76 2.01 -16.66
C PHE A 11 -10.85 2.04 -17.90
N GLU A 12 -11.41 2.28 -19.10
CA GLU A 12 -10.60 2.47 -20.30
C GLU A 12 -9.64 3.65 -20.15
N ASN A 13 -10.14 4.81 -19.73
CA ASN A 13 -9.31 5.99 -19.52
C ASN A 13 -8.28 5.78 -18.41
N LEU A 14 -8.65 5.05 -17.36
CA LEU A 14 -7.72 4.66 -16.30
C LEU A 14 -6.60 3.78 -16.87
N LEU A 15 -6.94 2.73 -17.62
CA LEU A 15 -5.99 1.77 -18.16
C LEU A 15 -5.06 2.41 -19.20
N LEU A 16 -5.60 3.23 -20.11
CA LEU A 16 -4.80 4.02 -21.05
C LEU A 16 -3.88 5.00 -20.32
N GLY A 17 -4.38 5.64 -19.25
CA GLY A 17 -3.61 6.55 -18.42
C GLY A 17 -2.44 5.86 -17.71
N VAL A 18 -2.67 4.68 -17.13
CA VAL A 18 -1.64 3.85 -16.49
C VAL A 18 -0.63 3.33 -17.51
N THR A 19 -1.07 2.95 -18.71
CA THR A 19 -0.20 2.41 -19.78
C THR A 19 0.88 3.38 -20.22
N ARG A 20 0.58 4.67 -20.23
CA ARG A 20 1.56 5.73 -20.55
C ARG A 20 2.13 6.42 -19.31
N ASP A 21 1.83 5.95 -18.10
CA ASP A 21 2.38 6.56 -16.89
C ASP A 21 3.89 6.24 -16.81
N PRO A 22 4.75 7.25 -16.63
CA PRO A 22 6.19 7.05 -16.59
C PRO A 22 6.63 6.05 -15.52
N ALA A 23 5.98 6.02 -14.37
CA ALA A 23 6.33 5.06 -13.32
C ALA A 23 5.96 3.63 -13.73
N MET A 24 4.83 3.42 -14.42
CA MET A 24 4.45 2.10 -14.92
C MET A 24 5.42 1.61 -16.00
N LEU A 25 5.73 2.47 -16.97
CA LEU A 25 6.67 2.16 -18.04
C LEU A 25 8.08 1.89 -17.50
N MET A 26 8.55 2.61 -16.48
CA MET A 26 9.81 2.28 -15.81
C MET A 26 9.73 0.96 -15.03
N PHE A 27 8.63 0.72 -14.31
CA PHE A 27 8.47 -0.47 -13.47
C PHE A 27 8.48 -1.77 -14.29
N LEU A 28 7.96 -1.72 -15.52
CA LEU A 28 7.84 -2.87 -16.41
C LEU A 28 8.75 -2.80 -17.64
N SER A 29 9.79 -1.96 -17.60
CA SER A 29 10.80 -1.83 -18.67
C SER A 29 10.18 -1.55 -20.05
N GLY A 30 9.15 -0.71 -20.09
CA GLY A 30 8.48 -0.27 -21.30
C GLY A 30 9.35 0.61 -22.21
N GLY A 31 10.31 1.35 -21.64
CA GLY A 31 11.27 2.13 -22.41
C GLY A 31 12.35 1.27 -23.09
N ASP A 32 12.50 0.01 -22.66
CA ASP A 32 13.40 -0.97 -23.28
C ASP A 32 12.68 -1.80 -24.37
N SER A 33 11.36 -1.65 -24.50
CA SER A 33 10.53 -2.39 -25.46
C SER A 33 10.56 -1.72 -26.83
N THR A 34 11.31 -2.29 -27.78
CA THR A 34 11.41 -1.77 -29.15
C THR A 34 10.76 -2.72 -30.16
N LYS A 35 10.53 -2.26 -31.38
CA LYS A 35 10.03 -3.11 -32.48
C LYS A 35 10.96 -4.28 -32.84
N TRP A 36 12.23 -4.20 -32.45
CA TRP A 36 13.23 -5.24 -32.68
C TRP A 36 13.24 -6.26 -31.54
N GLU A 37 13.04 -5.78 -30.32
CA GLU A 37 12.98 -6.59 -29.10
C GLU A 37 11.75 -6.18 -28.26
N PRO A 38 10.54 -6.63 -28.66
CA PRO A 38 9.33 -6.33 -27.88
C PRO A 38 9.38 -7.00 -26.51
N ASN A 39 9.20 -6.21 -25.44
CA ASN A 39 9.18 -6.74 -24.09
C ASN A 39 7.77 -7.25 -23.72
N GLU A 40 7.64 -8.56 -23.54
CA GLU A 40 6.37 -9.22 -23.20
C GLU A 40 5.88 -8.92 -21.78
N ASN A 41 6.75 -8.45 -20.88
CA ASN A 41 6.42 -8.31 -19.46
C ASN A 41 5.17 -7.45 -19.26
N TYR A 42 5.15 -6.23 -19.79
CA TYR A 42 3.96 -5.39 -19.60
C TYR A 42 2.71 -5.94 -20.29
N ALA A 43 2.84 -6.52 -21.49
CA ALA A 43 1.70 -7.13 -22.19
C ALA A 43 1.07 -8.27 -21.36
N ARG A 44 1.92 -9.10 -20.75
CA ARG A 44 1.51 -10.19 -19.87
C ARG A 44 0.82 -9.66 -18.63
N GLU A 45 1.44 -8.73 -17.91
CA GLU A 45 0.86 -8.15 -16.67
C GLU A 45 -0.46 -7.43 -16.93
N LEU A 46 -0.59 -6.75 -18.08
CA LEU A 46 -1.83 -6.10 -18.48
C LEU A 46 -2.96 -7.11 -18.69
N MET A 47 -2.68 -8.22 -19.37
CA MET A 47 -3.66 -9.30 -19.55
C MET A 47 -3.96 -10.04 -18.24
N GLU A 48 -2.93 -10.40 -17.48
CA GLU A 48 -3.04 -11.29 -16.32
C GLU A 48 -3.56 -10.59 -15.08
N LEU A 49 -3.02 -9.41 -14.76
CA LEU A 49 -3.29 -8.75 -13.49
C LEU A 49 -4.29 -7.61 -13.61
N PHE A 50 -4.38 -6.96 -14.77
CA PHE A 50 -5.16 -5.74 -14.91
C PHE A 50 -6.48 -5.93 -15.65
N THR A 51 -6.58 -6.90 -16.57
CA THR A 51 -7.76 -6.98 -17.46
C THR A 51 -8.46 -8.33 -17.54
N LEU A 52 -7.76 -9.44 -17.77
CA LEU A 52 -8.38 -10.72 -18.13
C LEU A 52 -8.33 -11.75 -17.00
N GLY A 53 -7.25 -11.74 -16.21
CA GLY A 53 -6.92 -12.82 -15.28
C GLY A 53 -6.08 -13.90 -15.95
N ALA A 54 -5.09 -14.43 -15.24
CA ALA A 54 -4.18 -15.45 -15.76
C ALA A 54 -4.90 -16.70 -16.27
N GLY A 55 -4.53 -17.15 -17.48
CA GLY A 55 -5.07 -18.37 -18.10
C GLY A 55 -6.52 -18.27 -18.58
N ARG A 56 -7.07 -17.06 -18.78
CA ARG A 56 -8.50 -16.85 -19.07
C ARG A 56 -8.78 -16.52 -20.54
N GLY A 57 -8.37 -17.39 -21.45
CA GLY A 57 -8.80 -17.37 -22.86
C GLY A 57 -7.94 -16.53 -23.82
N TYR A 58 -6.74 -16.14 -23.40
CA TYR A 58 -5.69 -15.64 -24.28
C TYR A 58 -4.55 -16.66 -24.35
N THR A 59 -3.70 -16.53 -25.36
CA THR A 59 -2.56 -17.39 -25.62
C THR A 59 -1.24 -16.65 -25.47
N GLU A 60 -0.15 -17.42 -25.43
CA GLU A 60 1.21 -16.86 -25.48
C GLU A 60 1.47 -16.05 -26.76
N HIS A 61 0.83 -16.44 -27.87
CA HIS A 61 0.88 -15.67 -29.11
C HIS A 61 0.23 -14.29 -28.94
N ASP A 62 -0.91 -14.20 -28.23
CA ASP A 62 -1.56 -12.92 -27.95
C ASP A 62 -0.67 -12.01 -27.09
N VAL A 63 0.08 -12.58 -26.14
CA VAL A 63 1.03 -11.82 -25.32
C VAL A 63 2.12 -11.18 -26.20
N ARG A 64 2.73 -11.96 -27.10
CA ARG A 64 3.73 -11.46 -28.06
C ARG A 64 3.19 -10.38 -28.98
N GLU A 65 2.02 -10.61 -29.56
CA GLU A 65 1.39 -9.67 -30.49
C GLU A 65 0.94 -8.39 -29.77
N HIS A 66 0.52 -8.50 -28.50
CA HIS A 66 0.24 -7.32 -27.68
C HIS A 66 1.52 -6.57 -27.31
N ALA A 67 2.61 -7.26 -26.97
CA ALA A 67 3.90 -6.64 -26.67
C ALA A 67 4.39 -5.76 -27.83
N ARG A 68 4.25 -6.24 -29.07
CA ARG A 68 4.53 -5.46 -30.28
C ARG A 68 3.72 -4.14 -30.31
N GLY A 69 2.46 -4.19 -29.91
CA GLY A 69 1.58 -3.01 -29.81
C GLY A 69 2.03 -1.99 -28.76
N LEU A 70 2.76 -2.42 -27.73
CA LEU A 70 3.22 -1.59 -26.61
C LEU A 70 4.67 -1.08 -26.78
N THR A 71 5.32 -1.33 -27.92
CA THR A 71 6.71 -0.91 -28.18
C THR A 71 6.86 0.60 -28.39
N GLY A 72 8.07 1.12 -28.23
CA GLY A 72 8.50 2.41 -28.75
C GLY A 72 8.44 3.58 -27.76
N TRP A 73 8.30 3.31 -26.46
CA TRP A 73 8.47 4.35 -25.44
C TRP A 73 9.96 4.62 -25.24
N ASP A 74 10.33 5.87 -24.96
CA ASP A 74 11.74 6.26 -24.78
C ASP A 74 11.93 6.99 -23.45
N TYR A 75 13.04 6.70 -22.78
CA TYR A 75 13.41 7.37 -21.53
C TYR A 75 13.96 8.77 -21.85
N ASP A 76 13.40 9.79 -21.22
CA ASP A 76 13.99 11.13 -21.26
C ASP A 76 15.26 11.14 -20.39
N TRP A 77 16.39 10.77 -20.99
CA TRP A 77 17.69 10.76 -20.33
C TRP A 77 18.22 12.17 -20.03
N GLN A 78 17.68 13.22 -20.67
CA GLN A 78 18.14 14.60 -20.46
C GLN A 78 17.67 15.15 -19.11
N ASN A 79 16.45 14.80 -18.71
CA ASN A 79 15.88 15.19 -17.42
C ASN A 79 16.07 14.12 -16.32
N GLY A 80 16.65 12.97 -16.70
CA GLY A 80 16.89 11.82 -15.83
C GLY A 80 15.74 10.80 -15.87
N PRO A 81 16.00 9.52 -15.51
CA PRO A 81 14.98 8.48 -15.53
C PRO A 81 13.76 8.88 -14.69
N GLY A 82 12.60 8.98 -15.32
CA GLY A 82 11.32 9.28 -14.65
C GLY A 82 10.96 10.76 -14.53
N ALA A 83 11.75 11.68 -15.09
CA ALA A 83 11.38 13.09 -15.20
C ALA A 83 10.62 13.34 -16.51
N GLY A 84 9.29 13.45 -16.42
CA GLY A 84 8.45 13.84 -17.56
C GLY A 84 7.71 12.70 -18.25
N GLN A 85 7.05 13.00 -19.37
CA GLN A 85 6.35 12.00 -20.18
C GLN A 85 7.36 11.22 -21.01
N LEU A 86 7.22 9.90 -21.10
CA LEU A 86 8.01 9.08 -22.01
C LEU A 86 7.38 9.19 -23.41
N PRO A 87 8.01 9.87 -24.38
CA PRO A 87 7.41 10.02 -25.70
C PRO A 87 7.39 8.68 -26.43
N LEU A 88 6.35 8.48 -27.24
CA LEU A 88 6.30 7.37 -28.19
C LEU A 88 7.11 7.76 -29.44
N GLN A 89 8.13 6.96 -29.74
CA GLN A 89 9.07 7.17 -30.84
C GLN A 89 8.69 6.27 -32.04
N PRO A 90 8.18 6.83 -33.15
CA PRO A 90 7.75 6.05 -34.31
C PRO A 90 8.83 5.14 -34.90
N GLN A 91 10.10 5.56 -34.82
CA GLN A 91 11.25 4.84 -35.35
C GLN A 91 11.51 3.49 -34.66
N VAL A 92 11.16 3.37 -33.38
CA VAL A 92 11.32 2.15 -32.58
C VAL A 92 9.99 1.50 -32.19
N HIS A 93 8.86 2.05 -32.64
CA HIS A 93 7.53 1.43 -32.50
C HIS A 93 7.25 0.45 -33.66
N ASP A 94 6.63 -0.68 -33.35
CA ASP A 94 6.14 -1.62 -34.35
C ASP A 94 4.78 -1.17 -34.89
N GLY A 95 4.78 -0.45 -36.02
CA GLY A 95 3.56 -0.05 -36.75
C GLY A 95 2.96 -1.14 -37.67
N GLY A 96 3.50 -2.36 -37.62
CA GLY A 96 3.08 -3.49 -38.43
C GLY A 96 1.72 -4.05 -38.04
N ALA A 97 1.19 -4.92 -38.91
CA ALA A 97 -0.02 -5.67 -38.60
C ALA A 97 0.26 -6.68 -37.46
N LYS A 98 -0.72 -6.81 -36.57
CA LYS A 98 -0.69 -7.68 -35.39
C LYS A 98 -1.99 -8.48 -35.34
N THR A 99 -1.96 -9.66 -34.75
CA THR A 99 -3.15 -10.49 -34.51
C THR A 99 -3.31 -10.70 -33.02
N ILE A 100 -4.26 -10.01 -32.40
CA ILE A 100 -4.51 -10.07 -30.96
C ILE A 100 -5.92 -10.59 -30.74
N PHE A 101 -6.06 -11.69 -29.99
CA PHE A 101 -7.32 -12.42 -29.76
C PHE A 101 -8.04 -12.80 -31.06
N GLY A 102 -7.26 -13.23 -32.06
CA GLY A 102 -7.75 -13.56 -33.40
C GLY A 102 -8.14 -12.36 -34.28
N ARG A 103 -7.99 -11.13 -33.80
CA ARG A 103 -8.28 -9.91 -34.58
C ARG A 103 -7.00 -9.39 -35.21
N ARG A 104 -6.93 -9.41 -36.54
CA ARG A 104 -5.79 -8.91 -37.32
C ARG A 104 -5.99 -7.43 -37.67
N GLY A 105 -4.96 -6.61 -37.46
CA GLY A 105 -4.98 -5.19 -37.81
C GLY A 105 -3.71 -4.47 -37.40
N ARG A 106 -3.57 -3.20 -37.80
CA ARG A 106 -2.50 -2.31 -37.31
C ARG A 106 -2.89 -1.77 -35.94
N HIS A 107 -2.83 -2.64 -34.93
CA HIS A 107 -3.14 -2.27 -33.55
C HIS A 107 -1.98 -1.43 -32.98
N ASP A 108 -2.25 -0.15 -32.71
CA ASP A 108 -1.39 0.70 -31.87
C ASP A 108 -1.58 0.34 -30.39
N TRP A 109 -0.85 1.01 -29.50
CA TRP A 109 -0.91 0.73 -28.07
C TRP A 109 -2.30 1.00 -27.47
N GLN A 110 -3.01 2.03 -27.95
CA GLN A 110 -4.36 2.32 -27.45
C GLN A 110 -5.36 1.24 -27.87
N HIS A 111 -5.31 0.83 -29.13
CA HIS A 111 -6.21 -0.18 -29.66
C HIS A 111 -5.91 -1.54 -29.04
N SER A 112 -4.64 -1.91 -28.85
CA SER A 112 -4.28 -3.19 -28.20
C SER A 112 -4.79 -3.25 -26.75
N VAL A 113 -4.71 -2.14 -26.02
CA VAL A 113 -5.30 -2.01 -24.67
C VAL A 113 -6.82 -2.18 -24.71
N ARG A 114 -7.52 -1.53 -25.66
CA ARG A 114 -8.98 -1.66 -25.83
C ARG A 114 -9.42 -3.07 -26.20
N LEU A 115 -8.60 -3.81 -26.96
CA LEU A 115 -8.90 -5.21 -27.27
C LEU A 115 -9.01 -6.05 -26.00
N CYS A 116 -8.18 -5.79 -24.98
CA CYS A 116 -8.28 -6.46 -23.68
C CYS A 116 -9.62 -6.17 -22.98
N LEU A 117 -10.14 -4.94 -23.09
CA LEU A 117 -11.44 -4.57 -22.50
C LEU A 117 -12.62 -5.25 -23.21
N SER A 118 -12.51 -5.40 -24.53
CA SER A 118 -13.53 -6.08 -25.35
C SER A 118 -13.52 -7.60 -25.22
N HIS A 119 -12.49 -8.17 -24.58
CA HIS A 119 -12.35 -9.61 -24.42
C HIS A 119 -13.39 -10.17 -23.45
N GLN A 120 -13.96 -11.35 -23.76
CA GLN A 120 -15.07 -11.94 -23.00
C GLN A 120 -14.76 -12.15 -21.50
N SER A 121 -13.49 -12.37 -21.15
CA SER A 121 -13.06 -12.58 -19.77
C SER A 121 -13.03 -11.30 -18.94
N HIS A 122 -12.91 -10.13 -19.58
CA HIS A 122 -12.64 -8.86 -18.89
C HIS A 122 -13.76 -8.42 -17.93
N PRO A 123 -15.05 -8.36 -18.32
CA PRO A 123 -16.10 -7.88 -17.42
C PRO A 123 -16.16 -8.70 -16.12
N SER A 124 -16.04 -10.02 -16.25
CA SER A 124 -16.07 -10.92 -15.10
C SER A 124 -14.84 -10.79 -14.20
N PHE A 125 -13.66 -10.54 -14.77
CA PHE A 125 -12.44 -10.25 -14.03
C PHE A 125 -12.59 -8.97 -13.21
N PHE A 126 -12.92 -7.87 -13.90
CA PHE A 126 -13.06 -6.55 -13.31
C PHE A 126 -14.07 -6.54 -12.18
N VAL A 127 -15.29 -7.06 -12.42
CA VAL A 127 -16.35 -7.08 -11.40
C VAL A 127 -15.97 -7.91 -10.18
N THR A 128 -15.33 -9.07 -10.38
CA THR A 128 -14.95 -9.94 -9.26
C THR A 128 -13.84 -9.30 -8.42
N LYS A 129 -12.83 -8.72 -9.08
CA LYS A 129 -11.72 -8.02 -8.42
C LYS A 129 -12.16 -6.75 -7.70
N LEU A 130 -13.09 -5.98 -8.28
CA LEU A 130 -13.62 -4.79 -7.63
C LEU A 130 -14.53 -5.15 -6.44
N TRP A 131 -15.33 -6.22 -6.57
CA TRP A 131 -16.19 -6.71 -5.49
C TRP A 131 -15.38 -7.12 -4.25
N SER A 132 -14.27 -7.86 -4.43
CA SER A 132 -13.47 -8.36 -3.31
C SER A 132 -12.86 -7.25 -2.45
N ALA A 133 -12.66 -6.05 -3.00
CA ALA A 133 -12.17 -4.89 -2.26
C ALA A 133 -13.18 -4.36 -1.21
N PHE A 134 -14.46 -4.71 -1.33
CA PHE A 134 -15.54 -4.17 -0.48
C PHE A 134 -16.34 -5.24 0.27
N VAL A 135 -16.49 -6.43 -0.32
CA VAL A 135 -17.39 -7.46 0.21
C VAL A 135 -16.65 -8.79 0.29
N ALA A 136 -16.70 -9.41 1.47
CA ALA A 136 -16.08 -10.72 1.69
C ALA A 136 -16.76 -11.82 0.85
N GLY A 137 -15.93 -12.66 0.25
CA GLY A 137 -16.35 -13.79 -0.58
C GLY A 137 -16.87 -13.38 -1.97
N ALA A 138 -17.13 -14.37 -2.81
CA ALA A 138 -17.54 -14.15 -4.20
C ALA A 138 -18.97 -13.55 -4.30
N PRO A 139 -19.23 -12.69 -5.31
CA PRO A 139 -20.58 -12.22 -5.61
C PRO A 139 -21.47 -13.40 -6.05
N PRO A 140 -22.75 -13.44 -5.62
CA PRO A 140 -23.72 -14.40 -6.17
C PRO A 140 -23.78 -14.31 -7.71
N LEU A 141 -24.04 -15.43 -8.39
CA LEU A 141 -23.98 -15.48 -9.86
C LEU A 141 -24.87 -14.42 -10.53
N ALA A 142 -26.09 -14.24 -10.04
CA ALA A 142 -27.02 -13.22 -10.54
C ALA A 142 -26.48 -11.80 -10.35
N THR A 143 -25.97 -11.48 -9.15
CA THR A 143 -25.33 -10.18 -8.85
C THR A 143 -24.13 -9.95 -9.76
N ARG A 144 -23.27 -10.95 -9.93
CA ARG A 144 -22.08 -10.87 -10.79
C ARG A 144 -22.47 -10.56 -12.24
N ARG A 145 -23.47 -11.26 -12.79
CA ARG A 145 -23.97 -11.02 -14.15
C ARG A 145 -24.56 -9.61 -14.29
N ALA A 146 -25.37 -9.17 -13.32
CA ALA A 146 -25.95 -7.83 -13.33
C ALA A 146 -24.89 -6.72 -13.31
N LEU A 147 -23.85 -6.87 -12.47
CA LEU A 147 -22.72 -5.93 -12.41
C LEU A 147 -21.90 -5.94 -13.70
N GLN A 148 -21.66 -7.11 -14.32
CA GLN A 148 -20.97 -7.22 -15.62
C GLN A 148 -21.75 -6.47 -16.70
N SER A 149 -23.06 -6.70 -16.80
CA SER A 149 -23.89 -6.02 -17.79
C SER A 149 -23.98 -4.52 -17.54
N LEU A 150 -24.05 -4.08 -16.28
CA LEU A 150 -23.98 -2.66 -15.92
C LEU A 150 -22.66 -2.04 -16.38
N TYR A 151 -21.54 -2.68 -16.03
CA TYR A 151 -20.20 -2.23 -16.40
C TYR A 151 -20.06 -2.04 -17.91
N VAL A 152 -20.41 -3.06 -18.70
CA VAL A 152 -20.30 -3.00 -20.17
C VAL A 152 -21.25 -1.96 -20.77
N ARG A 153 -22.54 -1.95 -20.39
CA ARG A 153 -23.53 -0.99 -20.95
C ARG A 153 -23.23 0.45 -20.60
N SER A 154 -22.56 0.70 -19.48
CA SER A 154 -22.16 2.03 -19.07
C SER A 154 -20.95 2.58 -19.85
N GLY A 155 -20.34 1.80 -20.75
CA GLY A 155 -19.08 2.19 -21.40
C GLY A 155 -17.88 2.01 -20.48
N TYR A 156 -17.86 0.92 -19.69
CA TYR A 156 -16.80 0.58 -18.74
C TYR A 156 -16.63 1.62 -17.60
N GLN A 157 -17.71 2.26 -17.18
CA GLN A 157 -17.66 3.23 -16.07
C GLN A 157 -17.52 2.51 -14.73
N VAL A 158 -16.58 2.99 -13.90
CA VAL A 158 -16.31 2.41 -12.58
C VAL A 158 -17.35 2.82 -11.55
N ARG A 159 -17.74 4.10 -11.53
CA ARG A 159 -18.67 4.67 -10.53
C ARG A 159 -19.97 3.88 -10.37
N PRO A 160 -20.75 3.57 -11.43
CA PRO A 160 -22.02 2.89 -11.26
C PRO A 160 -21.87 1.49 -10.66
N VAL A 161 -20.76 0.80 -10.97
CA VAL A 161 -20.46 -0.53 -10.42
C VAL A 161 -20.15 -0.42 -8.93
N VAL A 162 -19.31 0.54 -8.53
CA VAL A 162 -18.99 0.79 -7.10
C VAL A 162 -20.25 1.16 -6.32
N GLU A 163 -21.07 2.08 -6.82
CA GLU A 163 -22.34 2.45 -6.20
C GLU A 163 -23.22 1.22 -5.95
N ARG A 164 -23.36 0.34 -6.97
CA ARG A 164 -24.17 -0.86 -6.85
C ARG A 164 -23.60 -1.88 -5.85
N ILE A 165 -22.27 -1.98 -5.73
CA ILE A 165 -21.60 -2.81 -4.73
C ILE A 165 -21.87 -2.27 -3.32
N LEU A 166 -21.67 -0.97 -3.10
CA LEU A 166 -21.84 -0.35 -1.78
C LEU A 166 -23.30 -0.38 -1.30
N MET A 167 -24.27 -0.36 -2.22
CA MET A 167 -25.70 -0.50 -1.91
C MET A 167 -26.16 -1.97 -1.79
N HIS A 168 -25.30 -2.96 -2.05
CA HIS A 168 -25.70 -4.36 -1.97
C HIS A 168 -25.81 -4.81 -0.50
N PRO A 169 -26.85 -5.57 -0.09
CA PRO A 169 -27.02 -5.98 1.32
C PRO A 169 -25.78 -6.64 1.94
N ARG A 170 -25.08 -7.49 1.17
CA ARG A 170 -23.82 -8.12 1.60
C ARG A 170 -22.68 -7.17 1.96
N PHE A 171 -22.71 -5.90 1.54
CA PHE A 171 -21.76 -4.92 2.03
C PHE A 171 -21.91 -4.69 3.55
N TYR A 172 -23.15 -4.72 4.04
CA TYR A 172 -23.47 -4.54 5.46
C TYR A 172 -23.56 -5.87 6.22
N THR A 173 -24.08 -6.92 5.57
CA THR A 173 -24.37 -8.21 6.22
C THR A 173 -23.37 -9.32 5.89
N GLY A 174 -22.40 -9.06 5.01
CA GLY A 174 -21.39 -10.03 4.60
C GLY A 174 -20.33 -10.29 5.67
N GLY A 175 -19.40 -11.18 5.33
CA GLY A 175 -18.24 -11.45 6.17
C GLY A 175 -17.33 -10.22 6.32
N ARG A 176 -16.45 -10.27 7.31
CA ARG A 176 -15.43 -9.23 7.52
C ARG A 176 -14.30 -9.38 6.50
N ILE A 177 -13.81 -8.25 6.00
CA ILE A 177 -12.59 -8.18 5.18
C ILE A 177 -11.41 -7.69 6.02
N THR A 178 -10.20 -8.09 5.63
CA THR A 178 -8.98 -7.58 6.24
C THR A 178 -8.84 -6.09 5.92
N LYS A 179 -8.82 -5.25 6.96
CA LYS A 179 -8.62 -3.81 6.78
C LYS A 179 -7.19 -3.55 6.30
N PRO A 180 -6.98 -2.87 5.16
CA PRO A 180 -5.64 -2.52 4.69
C PRO A 180 -4.87 -1.76 5.78
N PRO A 181 -3.57 -2.04 5.99
CA PRO A 181 -2.79 -1.40 7.04
C PRO A 181 -2.85 0.13 7.03
N VAL A 182 -2.76 0.77 5.87
CA VAL A 182 -2.83 2.24 5.78
C VAL A 182 -4.20 2.78 6.18
N VAL A 183 -5.28 2.06 5.85
CA VAL A 183 -6.65 2.44 6.25
C VAL A 183 -6.85 2.23 7.75
N TYR A 184 -6.20 1.22 8.33
CA TYR A 184 -6.16 1.00 9.78
C TYR A 184 -5.51 2.19 10.48
N VAL A 185 -4.30 2.58 10.08
CA VAL A 185 -3.55 3.72 10.66
C VAL A 185 -4.31 5.03 10.46
N ALA A 186 -4.80 5.32 9.26
CA ALA A 186 -5.55 6.54 8.98
C ALA A 186 -6.85 6.64 9.81
N GLY A 187 -7.55 5.52 10.00
CA GLY A 187 -8.75 5.47 10.84
C GLY A 187 -8.44 5.68 12.33
N LEU A 188 -7.36 5.08 12.82
CA LEU A 188 -6.87 5.26 14.18
C LEU A 188 -6.52 6.72 14.46
N LEU A 189 -5.72 7.34 13.59
CA LEU A 189 -5.35 8.75 13.68
C LEU A 189 -6.56 9.67 13.66
N ARG A 190 -7.49 9.44 12.73
CA ARG A 190 -8.74 10.22 12.64
C ARG A 190 -9.57 10.11 13.91
N ALA A 191 -9.70 8.92 14.50
CA ALA A 191 -10.45 8.72 15.74
C ALA A 191 -9.84 9.47 16.93
N LEU A 192 -8.53 9.69 16.91
CA LEU A 192 -7.80 10.47 17.92
C LEU A 192 -7.77 11.98 17.63
N GLY A 193 -8.36 12.43 16.51
CA GLY A 193 -8.21 13.81 16.04
C GLY A 193 -6.75 14.17 15.71
N ARG A 194 -5.92 13.18 15.40
CA ARG A 194 -4.48 13.33 15.14
C ARG A 194 -4.24 13.30 13.63
N GLY A 195 -3.44 14.24 13.14
CA GLY A 195 -2.95 14.26 11.76
C GLY A 195 -1.72 13.37 11.56
N ILE A 196 -1.16 13.39 10.34
CA ILE A 196 0.19 12.88 10.10
C ILE A 196 1.16 13.95 10.62
N ASP A 197 1.80 13.67 11.74
CA ASP A 197 2.62 14.62 12.51
C ASP A 197 4.10 14.23 12.60
N THR A 198 4.46 13.08 12.05
CA THR A 198 5.82 12.51 12.03
C THR A 198 5.99 11.60 10.83
N ASP A 199 7.24 11.36 10.43
CA ASP A 199 7.60 10.37 9.41
C ASP A 199 7.52 8.92 9.92
N ALA A 200 7.35 8.72 11.24
CA ALA A 200 7.30 7.39 11.83
C ALA A 200 6.21 6.49 11.25
N TRP A 201 5.12 7.07 10.75
CA TRP A 201 4.04 6.37 10.06
C TRP A 201 4.51 5.58 8.84
N GLY A 202 5.65 5.94 8.24
CA GLY A 202 6.27 5.19 7.15
C GLY A 202 6.80 3.82 7.58
N TRP A 203 7.68 3.78 8.59
CA TRP A 203 8.23 2.51 9.09
C TRP A 203 7.19 1.70 9.90
N ILE A 204 6.25 2.37 10.56
CA ILE A 204 5.10 1.69 11.18
C ILE A 204 4.22 1.02 10.11
N GLY A 205 3.98 1.69 8.98
CA GLY A 205 3.29 1.10 7.84
C GLY A 205 3.99 -0.14 7.32
N ASP A 206 5.33 -0.10 7.22
CA ASP A 206 6.16 -1.24 6.81
C ASP A 206 5.99 -2.43 7.76
N LEU A 207 6.05 -2.19 9.09
CA LEU A 207 5.78 -3.24 10.09
C LEU A 207 4.39 -3.84 9.96
N CYS A 208 3.40 -3.07 9.49
CA CYS A 208 2.05 -3.57 9.26
C CYS A 208 1.87 -4.25 7.88
N GLY A 209 2.90 -4.26 7.03
CA GLY A 209 2.88 -4.89 5.70
C GLY A 209 2.46 -3.98 4.55
N GLN A 210 2.46 -2.64 4.74
CA GLN A 210 2.12 -1.71 3.67
C GLN A 210 2.83 -0.36 3.81
N VAL A 211 3.72 -0.06 2.87
CA VAL A 211 4.30 1.27 2.68
C VAL A 211 3.69 1.92 1.44
N LEU A 212 3.08 3.09 1.58
CA LEU A 212 2.49 3.81 0.45
C LEU A 212 3.52 4.01 -0.68
N PHE A 213 3.05 3.88 -1.93
CA PHE A 213 3.85 4.02 -3.15
C PHE A 213 5.00 3.00 -3.32
N ARG A 214 5.05 1.96 -2.47
CA ARG A 214 6.04 0.89 -2.56
C ARG A 214 5.37 -0.49 -2.50
N PRO A 215 4.59 -0.88 -3.53
CA PRO A 215 4.05 -2.22 -3.59
C PRO A 215 5.17 -3.25 -3.81
N PRO A 216 5.03 -4.48 -3.29
CA PRO A 216 6.01 -5.56 -3.50
C PRO A 216 6.28 -5.89 -4.97
N ASN A 217 5.25 -5.78 -5.81
CA ASN A 217 5.33 -5.98 -7.26
C ASN A 217 4.21 -5.19 -7.96
N VAL A 218 4.09 -5.34 -9.28
CA VAL A 218 3.11 -4.60 -10.08
C VAL A 218 1.64 -4.99 -9.80
N ALA A 219 1.41 -6.15 -9.18
CA ALA A 219 0.08 -6.59 -8.74
C ALA A 219 -0.46 -5.77 -7.56
N GLY A 220 0.41 -5.04 -6.85
CA GLY A 220 0.07 -4.32 -5.62
C GLY A 220 0.46 -5.11 -4.37
N TRP A 221 -0.32 -4.96 -3.31
CA TRP A 221 -0.14 -5.70 -2.05
C TRP A 221 -1.00 -6.95 -2.02
N ASP A 222 -0.46 -8.01 -1.43
CA ASP A 222 -1.19 -9.24 -1.15
C ASP A 222 -2.04 -9.05 0.12
N GLU A 223 -3.36 -8.94 -0.06
CA GLU A 223 -4.30 -8.68 1.03
C GLU A 223 -4.36 -9.84 2.05
N GLU A 224 -4.03 -11.06 1.62
CA GLU A 224 -4.04 -12.26 2.47
C GLU A 224 -2.88 -12.24 3.48
N ARG A 225 -1.78 -11.54 3.16
CA ARG A 225 -0.59 -11.41 4.03
C ARG A 225 -0.69 -10.29 5.05
N TRP A 226 -1.75 -9.49 5.03
CA TRP A 226 -1.92 -8.38 5.99
C TRP A 226 -2.33 -8.81 7.40
N LEU A 227 -2.58 -10.12 7.60
CA LEU A 227 -2.89 -10.74 8.90
C LEU A 227 -2.06 -12.01 9.10
N ASP A 228 -0.76 -11.83 9.32
CA ASP A 228 0.12 -12.82 9.91
C ASP A 228 0.60 -12.37 11.30
N THR A 229 1.36 -13.22 12.00
CA THR A 229 1.87 -12.90 13.35
C THR A 229 2.69 -11.60 13.39
N ALA A 230 3.48 -11.32 12.34
CA ALA A 230 4.39 -10.18 12.30
C ALA A 230 3.64 -8.87 12.01
N THR A 231 2.83 -8.85 10.96
CA THR A 231 2.01 -7.70 10.54
C THR A 231 0.94 -7.37 11.59
N PHE A 232 0.39 -8.37 12.28
CA PHE A 232 -0.51 -8.15 13.41
C PHE A 232 0.20 -7.48 14.59
N ARG A 233 1.43 -7.90 14.94
CA ARG A 233 2.27 -7.19 15.91
C ARG A 233 2.55 -5.74 15.47
N GLY A 234 2.79 -5.52 14.18
CA GLY A 234 2.92 -4.17 13.61
C GLY A 234 1.71 -3.28 13.92
N ARG A 235 0.49 -3.82 13.82
CA ARG A 235 -0.73 -3.07 14.15
C ARG A 235 -0.82 -2.71 15.64
N TRP A 236 -0.36 -3.57 16.55
CA TRP A 236 -0.25 -3.23 17.98
C TRP A 236 0.74 -2.10 18.22
N ILE A 237 1.89 -2.13 17.54
CA ILE A 237 2.88 -1.05 17.60
C ILE A 237 2.26 0.25 17.08
N ALA A 238 1.52 0.21 15.98
CA ALA A 238 0.82 1.39 15.45
C ALA A 238 -0.19 1.95 16.45
N ALA A 239 -0.99 1.10 17.11
CA ALA A 239 -1.92 1.50 18.17
C ALA A 239 -1.19 2.18 19.32
N ASN A 240 -0.14 1.53 19.86
CA ASN A 240 0.66 2.03 20.96
C ASN A 240 1.36 3.35 20.61
N TYR A 241 1.84 3.50 19.39
CA TYR A 241 2.47 4.75 18.93
C TYR A 241 1.45 5.87 18.73
N ALA A 242 0.23 5.55 18.29
CA ALA A 242 -0.82 6.54 18.11
C ALA A 242 -1.31 7.13 19.44
N ILE A 243 -1.42 6.29 20.46
CA ILE A 243 -1.87 6.67 21.82
C ILE A 243 -0.71 7.11 22.73
N GLY A 244 0.51 6.68 22.41
CA GLY A 244 1.72 6.78 23.23
C GLY A 244 2.43 8.12 23.09
N GLU A 245 2.11 8.98 24.07
CA GLU A 245 2.79 10.18 24.59
C GLU A 245 1.78 11.02 25.40
N ARG A 246 0.46 10.77 25.23
CA ARG A 246 -0.61 11.64 25.77
C ARG A 246 -1.49 11.04 26.87
N ARG A 247 -1.31 9.79 27.30
CA ARG A 247 -2.17 9.17 28.32
C ARG A 247 -1.38 8.32 29.30
N ALA A 248 -0.97 8.93 30.40
CA ALA A 248 -0.67 8.19 31.62
C ALA A 248 -2.00 7.84 32.31
N LEU A 249 -2.14 6.60 32.79
CA LEU A 249 -3.23 6.17 33.67
C LEU A 249 -3.22 6.95 35.00
N ASP A 250 -2.03 7.44 35.35
CA ASP A 250 -1.72 8.17 36.56
C ASP A 250 -0.58 9.14 36.25
N PRO A 251 -0.89 10.34 35.71
CA PRO A 251 0.12 11.32 35.33
C PRO A 251 0.90 11.87 36.53
N ASP A 252 0.34 11.72 37.74
CA ASP A 252 0.89 12.25 38.98
C ASP A 252 1.65 11.18 39.80
N GLY A 253 1.49 9.89 39.45
CA GLY A 253 2.25 8.76 39.98
C GLY A 253 1.76 8.19 41.32
N SER A 254 0.55 8.57 41.78
CA SER A 254 -0.05 8.01 42.99
C SER A 254 -0.91 6.76 42.69
N TYR A 255 -0.28 5.60 42.58
CA TYR A 255 -0.98 4.32 42.41
C TYR A 255 -1.22 3.66 43.77
N ASP A 256 -2.49 3.38 44.10
CA ASP A 256 -2.84 2.65 45.32
C ASP A 256 -2.48 1.16 45.19
N LEU A 257 -1.40 0.75 45.86
CA LEU A 257 -0.95 -0.64 45.91
C LEU A 257 -1.93 -1.55 46.69
N GLY A 258 -2.90 -0.99 47.42
CA GLY A 258 -3.93 -1.71 48.16
C GLY A 258 -5.17 -2.09 47.35
N GLU A 259 -5.31 -1.67 46.09
CA GLU A 259 -6.48 -2.03 45.28
C GLU A 259 -6.51 -3.54 44.95
N ASP A 260 -7.70 -4.14 44.90
CA ASP A 260 -7.85 -5.56 44.56
C ASP A 260 -7.77 -5.79 43.04
N ALA A 261 -7.38 -7.00 42.63
CA ALA A 261 -7.17 -7.34 41.23
C ALA A 261 -8.40 -7.09 40.32
N PRO A 262 -9.65 -7.38 40.76
CA PRO A 262 -10.84 -7.00 40.02
C PRO A 262 -10.97 -5.50 39.78
N THR A 263 -10.72 -4.66 40.78
CA THR A 263 -10.80 -3.20 40.64
C THR A 263 -9.71 -2.67 39.72
N ALA A 264 -8.48 -3.16 39.86
CA ALA A 264 -7.36 -2.79 38.99
C ALA A 264 -7.65 -3.10 37.52
N VAL A 265 -8.09 -4.34 37.22
CA VAL A 265 -8.46 -4.76 35.87
C VAL A 265 -9.65 -3.94 35.35
N ALA A 266 -10.64 -3.65 36.19
CA ALA A 266 -11.79 -2.83 35.80
C ALA A 266 -11.40 -1.38 35.45
N ARG A 267 -10.53 -0.74 36.25
CA ARG A 267 -10.00 0.61 35.98
C ARG A 267 -9.19 0.64 34.69
N ALA A 268 -8.30 -0.33 34.49
CA ALA A 268 -7.53 -0.47 33.26
C ALA A 268 -8.46 -0.62 32.04
N LEU A 269 -9.48 -1.48 32.13
CA LEU A 269 -10.46 -1.65 31.05
C LEU A 269 -11.26 -0.37 30.80
N ALA A 270 -11.68 0.34 31.84
CA ALA A 270 -12.41 1.60 31.71
C ALA A 270 -11.56 2.66 31.01
N PHE A 271 -10.29 2.80 31.38
CA PHE A 271 -9.35 3.72 30.73
C PHE A 271 -9.19 3.42 29.24
N TRP A 272 -9.15 2.14 28.86
CA TRP A 272 -9.06 1.71 27.47
C TRP A 272 -10.40 1.70 26.72
N GLY A 273 -11.46 2.28 27.27
CA GLY A 273 -12.76 2.39 26.61
C GLY A 273 -13.58 1.10 26.64
N ARG A 274 -13.38 0.26 27.65
CA ARG A 274 -14.11 -1.00 27.92
C ARG A 274 -14.08 -1.97 26.73
N PRO A 275 -12.90 -2.41 26.28
CA PRO A 275 -12.81 -3.36 25.18
C PRO A 275 -13.50 -4.70 25.53
N SER A 276 -14.14 -5.31 24.54
CA SER A 276 -14.71 -6.65 24.68
C SER A 276 -13.59 -7.68 24.85
N LEU A 277 -13.55 -8.35 26.00
CA LEU A 277 -12.60 -9.43 26.28
C LEU A 277 -13.30 -10.77 26.35
N SER A 278 -12.64 -11.83 25.89
CA SER A 278 -13.11 -13.19 26.15
C SER A 278 -13.01 -13.52 27.64
N PRO A 279 -13.85 -14.42 28.17
CA PRO A 279 -13.73 -14.88 29.56
C PRO A 279 -12.34 -15.40 29.91
N GLU A 280 -11.66 -16.03 28.95
CA GLU A 280 -10.30 -16.53 29.09
C GLU A 280 -9.28 -15.40 29.29
N ILE A 281 -9.27 -14.39 28.41
CA ILE A 281 -8.35 -13.24 28.54
C ILE A 281 -8.62 -12.50 29.86
N ARG A 282 -9.90 -12.37 30.25
CA ARG A 282 -10.26 -11.73 31.52
C ARG A 282 -9.69 -12.49 32.72
N ARG A 283 -9.75 -13.84 32.73
CA ARG A 283 -9.12 -14.66 33.77
C ARG A 283 -7.61 -14.50 33.80
N GLN A 284 -6.95 -14.49 32.63
CA GLN A 284 -5.50 -14.32 32.55
C GLN A 284 -5.03 -12.96 33.06
N LEU A 285 -5.77 -11.88 32.78
CA LEU A 285 -5.47 -10.55 33.31
C LEU A 285 -5.60 -10.50 34.84
N LEU A 286 -6.67 -11.07 35.39
CA LEU A 286 -6.88 -11.16 36.84
C LEU A 286 -5.79 -11.99 37.52
N ALA A 287 -5.43 -13.14 36.93
CA ALA A 287 -4.37 -14.00 37.45
C ALA A 287 -2.99 -13.33 37.40
N ARG A 288 -2.69 -12.61 36.32
CA ARG A 288 -1.43 -11.87 36.18
C ARG A 288 -1.31 -10.74 37.18
N ASP A 289 -2.37 -9.97 37.39
CA ASP A 289 -2.38 -8.89 38.38
C ASP A 289 -2.28 -9.45 39.81
N ALA A 290 -3.05 -10.49 40.14
CA ALA A 290 -2.95 -11.17 41.44
C ALA A 290 -1.54 -11.75 41.70
N ALA A 291 -0.91 -12.35 40.68
CA ALA A 291 0.46 -12.86 40.78
C ALA A 291 1.50 -11.73 40.93
N ALA A 292 1.31 -10.60 40.24
CA ALA A 292 2.19 -9.44 40.40
C ALA A 292 2.09 -8.82 41.81
N ARG A 293 0.94 -8.98 42.49
CA ARG A 293 0.73 -8.54 43.89
C ARG A 293 1.12 -9.58 44.93
N GLY A 294 1.34 -10.83 44.51
CA GLY A 294 1.52 -11.99 45.38
C GLY A 294 2.92 -12.59 45.34
N ASP A 295 3.97 -11.81 45.62
CA ASP A 295 5.13 -12.26 46.43
C ASP A 295 6.02 -11.08 46.88
N ARG A 296 6.02 -10.82 48.20
CA ARG A 296 6.80 -9.87 49.03
C ARG A 296 6.44 -8.36 49.04
N PRO A 297 6.38 -7.73 50.23
CA PRO A 297 6.42 -6.27 50.35
C PRO A 297 7.82 -5.78 49.98
N HIS A 298 7.93 -5.01 48.91
CA HIS A 298 9.14 -4.21 48.69
C HIS A 298 9.17 -3.10 49.75
N PRO A 299 10.32 -2.82 50.39
CA PRO A 299 10.47 -1.56 51.13
C PRO A 299 10.25 -0.40 50.16
N PRO A 300 9.81 0.78 50.64
CA PRO A 300 9.54 1.93 49.77
C PRO A 300 10.74 2.17 48.86
N LEU A 301 10.50 2.30 47.56
CA LEU A 301 11.53 2.62 46.57
C LEU A 301 12.20 3.93 46.99
N ASP A 302 13.43 3.84 47.47
CA ASP A 302 14.29 4.99 47.65
C ASP A 302 14.54 5.61 46.27
N ALA A 303 14.10 6.86 46.09
CA ALA A 303 14.25 7.62 44.84
C ALA A 303 15.71 7.78 44.39
N ARG A 304 16.69 7.35 45.19
CA ARG A 304 18.12 7.31 44.84
C ARG A 304 18.57 6.04 44.11
N ALA A 305 17.75 4.99 44.04
CA ALA A 305 18.11 3.75 43.34
C ALA A 305 17.93 3.81 41.80
N LEU A 306 17.43 4.93 41.26
CA LEU A 306 17.38 5.21 39.81
C LEU A 306 18.66 5.92 39.30
N GLY A 307 19.78 5.74 40.00
CA GLY A 307 21.09 6.14 39.51
C GLY A 307 21.64 5.14 38.50
N GLY A 308 21.43 5.41 37.21
CA GLY A 308 22.32 4.91 36.16
C GLY A 308 21.79 3.81 35.24
N VAL A 309 20.86 4.15 34.35
CA VAL A 309 20.86 3.60 32.99
C VAL A 309 20.59 4.76 32.03
N GLY A 310 21.63 5.54 31.76
CA GLY A 310 21.64 6.44 30.61
C GLY A 310 21.60 5.63 29.32
N ALA A 311 20.83 6.15 28.35
CA ALA A 311 20.93 5.88 26.91
C ALA A 311 21.29 4.42 26.51
N LEU A 312 20.28 3.58 26.35
CA LEU A 312 20.41 2.38 25.51
C LEU A 312 20.52 2.81 24.04
N ASP A 313 21.75 2.81 23.54
CA ASP A 313 22.12 3.08 22.16
C ASP A 313 21.43 2.06 21.21
N LEU A 314 20.50 2.56 20.39
CA LEU A 314 19.71 1.80 19.41
C LEU A 314 20.52 1.27 18.21
N ARG A 315 21.86 1.36 18.23
CA ARG A 315 22.71 0.94 17.10
C ARG A 315 23.06 -0.55 17.03
N CYS A 316 22.78 -1.36 18.06
CA CYS A 316 23.26 -2.75 18.11
C CYS A 316 22.31 -3.86 17.62
N LEU A 317 21.08 -3.56 17.15
CA LEU A 317 20.14 -4.59 16.67
C LEU A 317 20.07 -4.76 15.14
N ALA A 318 20.97 -4.12 14.37
CA ALA A 318 20.98 -4.21 12.91
C ALA A 318 21.87 -5.32 12.32
N ALA A 319 22.46 -6.21 13.12
CA ALA A 319 23.54 -7.09 12.64
C ALA A 319 23.21 -8.58 12.46
N ARG A 320 21.98 -9.06 12.67
CA ARG A 320 21.66 -10.50 12.53
C ARG A 320 20.36 -10.78 11.79
N SER A 321 20.38 -10.56 10.48
CA SER A 321 19.52 -11.25 9.52
C SER A 321 20.12 -11.19 8.11
N ARG A 322 21.11 -12.05 7.85
CA ARG A 322 21.52 -12.37 6.47
C ARG A 322 21.50 -13.89 6.33
N GLY A 323 20.38 -14.39 5.83
CA GLY A 323 20.26 -15.72 5.24
C GLY A 323 20.61 -15.69 3.75
N PRO A 324 20.94 -16.83 3.13
CA PRO A 324 21.80 -16.91 1.96
C PRO A 324 21.02 -16.90 0.64
N TRP A 325 20.48 -15.75 0.22
CA TRP A 325 19.92 -15.57 -1.14
C TRP A 325 20.14 -14.16 -1.70
N ALA A 326 21.25 -13.53 -1.34
CA ALA A 326 21.63 -12.21 -1.84
C ALA A 326 22.85 -12.32 -2.75
N THR A 327 22.61 -12.72 -4.00
CA THR A 327 23.58 -12.58 -5.08
C THR A 327 22.90 -11.97 -6.29
N GLU A 328 23.58 -10.93 -6.81
CA GLU A 328 23.48 -10.39 -8.17
C GLU A 328 22.31 -9.45 -8.51
N TRP A 329 22.40 -8.21 -8.01
CA TRP A 329 22.03 -7.02 -8.80
C TRP A 329 23.10 -5.93 -8.63
N PRO A 330 23.51 -5.20 -9.69
CA PRO A 330 24.61 -4.24 -9.62
C PRO A 330 24.22 -3.02 -8.79
N ARG A 331 25.09 -2.61 -7.86
CA ARG A 331 24.94 -1.36 -7.10
C ARG A 331 25.26 -0.16 -8.01
N PRO A 332 24.50 0.95 -7.93
CA PRO A 332 24.86 2.18 -8.62
C PRO A 332 26.18 2.77 -8.05
N PRO A 333 26.98 3.47 -8.87
CA PRO A 333 28.28 4.00 -8.44
C PRO A 333 28.11 5.08 -7.37
N ARG A 334 28.98 5.05 -6.35
CA ARG A 334 29.05 6.07 -5.30
C ARG A 334 29.51 7.41 -5.87
N PRO A 335 28.92 8.55 -5.46
CA PRO A 335 29.46 9.85 -5.84
C PRO A 335 30.82 10.08 -5.15
N ARG A 336 31.79 10.58 -5.92
CA ARG A 336 33.12 11.00 -5.41
C ARG A 336 32.99 12.22 -4.49
N PRO A 337 33.84 12.37 -3.47
CA PRO A 337 33.81 13.55 -2.60
C PRO A 337 34.30 14.78 -3.36
N ARG A 338 33.49 15.83 -3.43
CA ARG A 338 33.95 17.17 -3.81
C ARG A 338 34.28 17.95 -2.54
N THR A 339 35.56 18.18 -2.33
CA THR A 339 36.10 19.25 -1.50
C THR A 339 35.71 20.60 -2.12
N ARG A 340 35.08 21.48 -1.32
CA ARG A 340 35.31 22.94 -1.30
C ARG A 340 34.43 23.58 -0.22
N CYS A 341 35.11 24.19 0.74
CA CYS A 341 34.55 25.04 1.79
C CYS A 341 33.75 26.20 1.19
N TRP A 342 32.62 26.54 1.80
CA TRP A 342 31.96 27.83 1.66
C TRP A 342 31.75 28.41 3.06
N SER A 343 32.33 29.58 3.29
CA SER A 343 32.18 30.40 4.50
C SER A 343 30.87 31.20 4.46
N PRO A 344 30.26 31.55 5.61
CA PRO A 344 29.00 32.27 5.64
C PRO A 344 29.22 33.79 5.55
N THR A 345 28.63 34.43 4.53
CA THR A 345 28.52 35.90 4.46
C THR A 345 27.10 36.32 4.86
N THR A 346 27.07 37.16 5.88
CA THR A 346 25.96 37.88 6.50
C THR A 346 25.05 38.58 5.49
N ILE A 347 23.73 38.37 5.58
CA ILE A 347 22.73 39.24 4.95
C ILE A 347 22.10 40.11 6.03
N ARG A 348 22.36 41.43 5.96
CA ARG A 348 21.70 42.48 6.73
C ARG A 348 20.41 42.90 6.03
N SER A 349 19.35 43.09 6.80
CA SER A 349 18.11 43.77 6.41
C SER A 349 18.34 45.28 6.22
N PRO A 350 17.70 45.95 5.24
CA PRO A 350 17.59 47.40 5.23
C PRO A 350 16.21 47.86 5.71
N THR A 351 16.23 48.71 6.73
CA THR A 351 15.12 49.55 7.19
C THR A 351 15.05 50.85 6.38
N SER A 352 13.87 51.47 6.37
CA SER A 352 13.44 52.68 5.64
C SER A 352 14.19 53.99 5.91
N ALA A 353 14.15 54.92 4.93
CA ALA A 353 13.76 56.35 5.03
C ALA A 353 13.81 56.95 3.60
N ALA A 354 12.79 57.58 3.03
CA ALA A 354 12.23 58.91 3.33
C ALA A 354 13.27 60.05 3.18
N THR A 355 13.03 60.85 2.13
CA THR A 355 13.66 62.13 1.70
C THR A 355 15.09 62.10 1.17
#